data_AF-A0A2H4U4I9-F1
#
_entry.id   AF-A0A2H4U4I9-F1
#
_cell.length_a   1.000
_cell.length_b   1.000
_cell.length_c   1.000
_cell.angle_alpha   90.00
_cell.angle_beta   90.00
_cell.angle_gamma   90.00
#
_symmetry.space_group_name_H-M   'P 1'
#
loop_
_entity.id
_entity.type
_entity.pdbx_description
1 polymer ?
#
loop_
_entity_poly.entity_id
_entity_poly.type
_entity_poly.pdbx_seq_one_letter_code
_entity_poly.pdbx_strand_id
1 'polypeptide(L)'
;MNQENIQDIYEETNIEYISIPIKCYSKKGQYKEYSYQHLSSVLSMGNIEFFTLTVLLGKCVVKERKSVEGGVEQFFKLTKNNTRKDEMTILKAVAVDEVNNPFILKDYHAMRKIWIEYSYAGFDKLYEWYKEGSDELKNKLSEEMISCFDENLVE
;
A
#
# COMPACT_ATOMS: atom_id res chain seq x y z
N MET A 1 -40.58 -8.74 -7.18
CA MET A 1 -39.45 -8.44 -8.07
C MET A 1 -39.45 -6.94 -8.24
N ASN A 2 -38.67 -6.20 -7.44
CA ASN A 2 -38.71 -4.74 -7.41
C ASN A 2 -37.37 -4.18 -7.89
N GLN A 3 -37.43 -3.52 -9.05
CA GLN A 3 -36.48 -2.48 -9.42
C GLN A 3 -36.92 -1.17 -8.73
N GLU A 4 -35.93 -0.29 -8.56
CA GLU A 4 -36.05 1.13 -8.18
C GLU A 4 -36.10 1.45 -6.68
N ASN A 5 -34.91 1.74 -6.13
CA ASN A 5 -34.59 3.09 -5.66
C ASN A 5 -33.06 3.26 -5.64
N ILE A 6 -32.53 3.56 -6.83
CA ILE A 6 -31.19 4.09 -7.05
C ILE A 6 -31.31 5.61 -6.83
N GLN A 7 -31.41 6.04 -5.58
CA GLN A 7 -31.30 7.46 -5.25
C GLN A 7 -31.08 7.64 -3.75
N ASP A 8 -29.81 7.62 -3.36
CA ASP A 8 -29.23 8.49 -2.33
C ASP A 8 -27.82 8.78 -2.86
N ILE A 9 -27.73 9.63 -3.88
CA ILE A 9 -27.51 11.09 -3.76
C ILE A 9 -26.08 11.35 -3.27
N TYR A 10 -25.24 11.67 -4.25
CA TYR A 10 -24.10 12.59 -4.21
C TYR A 10 -23.91 13.31 -2.86
N GLU A 11 -23.04 12.77 -2.01
CA GLU A 11 -22.33 13.62 -1.05
C GLU A 11 -21.05 14.09 -1.72
N GLU A 12 -21.01 15.41 -1.86
CA GLU A 12 -19.93 16.21 -2.40
C GLU A 12 -18.57 15.70 -1.93
N THR A 13 -17.64 15.63 -2.89
CA THR A 13 -16.22 15.40 -2.68
C THR A 13 -15.61 16.49 -1.80
N ASN A 14 -15.83 16.37 -0.49
CA ASN A 14 -14.85 16.82 0.48
C ASN A 14 -13.78 15.72 0.51
N ILE A 15 -12.75 15.89 -0.32
CA ILE A 15 -11.46 15.24 -0.08
C ILE A 15 -10.94 15.89 1.21
N GLU A 16 -11.44 15.44 2.36
CA GLU A 16 -10.77 15.70 3.62
C GLU A 16 -9.35 15.14 3.45
N TYR A 17 -8.37 16.03 3.52
CA TYR A 17 -6.96 15.68 3.57
C TYR A 17 -6.75 14.85 4.83
N ILE A 18 -6.90 13.53 4.69
CA ILE A 18 -6.69 12.59 5.80
C ILE A 18 -5.20 12.64 6.11
N SER A 19 -4.82 13.35 7.18
CA SER A 19 -3.52 13.21 7.81
C SER A 19 -3.39 11.80 8.35
N ILE A 20 -2.52 10.99 7.74
CA ILE A 20 -2.32 9.58 8.12
C ILE A 20 -1.00 9.47 8.91
N PRO A 21 -1.03 9.63 10.24
CA PRO A 21 0.05 9.15 11.08
C PRO A 21 -0.09 7.63 11.20
N ILE A 22 0.59 6.89 10.31
CA ILE A 22 0.78 5.45 10.51
C ILE A 22 1.72 5.29 11.70
N LYS A 23 1.15 4.99 12.87
CA LYS A 23 1.92 4.66 14.06
C LYS A 23 2.39 3.21 13.96
N CYS A 24 3.57 3.00 13.39
CA CYS A 24 4.27 1.72 13.42
C CYS A 24 4.83 1.51 14.83
N TYR A 25 4.18 0.69 15.66
CA TYR A 25 4.72 0.37 16.98
C TYR A 25 5.87 -0.63 16.86
N SER A 26 7.06 -0.26 17.34
CA SER A 26 8.08 -1.23 17.77
C SER A 26 8.16 -1.21 19.30
N LYS A 27 8.54 -2.34 19.91
CA LYS A 27 8.62 -2.56 21.38
C LYS A 27 9.51 -1.58 22.16
N LYS A 28 10.11 -0.54 21.54
CA LYS A 28 11.08 0.37 22.15
C LYS A 28 10.82 1.87 21.95
N GLY A 29 9.56 2.29 21.78
CA GLY A 29 9.10 3.61 22.27
C GLY A 29 9.79 4.89 21.76
N GLN A 30 10.54 4.85 20.66
CA GLN A 30 11.13 6.05 20.05
C GLN A 30 10.80 6.09 18.56
N TYR A 31 9.76 6.84 18.18
CA TYR A 31 9.58 7.26 16.80
C TYR A 31 9.49 8.79 16.75
N LYS A 32 10.35 9.40 15.93
CA LYS A 32 10.01 10.65 15.25
C LYS A 32 8.93 10.28 14.23
N GLU A 33 7.78 10.91 14.36
CA GLU A 33 6.58 10.73 13.54
C GLU A 33 6.87 11.24 12.13
N TYR A 34 7.39 10.40 11.25
CA TYR A 34 7.38 10.68 9.80
C TYR A 34 6.10 10.07 9.25
N SER A 35 5.16 10.93 8.87
CA SER A 35 3.88 10.47 8.36
C SER A 35 4.07 9.82 6.99
N TYR A 36 3.28 8.78 6.72
CA TYR A 36 3.15 8.15 5.40
C TYR A 36 2.96 9.19 4.28
N GLN A 37 2.26 10.28 4.60
CA GLN A 37 2.05 11.42 3.71
C GLN A 37 3.33 12.18 3.35
N HIS A 38 4.29 12.28 4.26
CA HIS A 38 5.55 12.95 4.00
C HIS A 38 6.31 12.26 2.87
N LEU A 39 6.49 10.93 2.97
CA LEU A 39 7.16 10.16 1.92
C LEU A 39 6.35 10.12 0.61
N SER A 40 5.02 10.03 0.70
CA SER A 40 4.14 10.16 -0.47
C SER A 40 4.36 11.49 -1.19
N SER A 41 4.51 12.59 -0.45
CA SER A 41 4.77 13.93 -0.98
C SER A 41 6.16 14.06 -1.60
N VAL A 42 7.21 13.54 -0.93
CA VAL A 42 8.59 13.50 -1.45
C VAL A 42 8.66 12.78 -2.81
N LEU A 43 7.89 11.70 -2.96
CA LEU A 43 7.80 10.96 -4.22
C LEU A 43 6.77 11.52 -5.20
N SER A 44 5.99 12.53 -4.80
CA SER A 44 4.93 13.13 -5.61
C SER A 44 3.86 12.13 -6.06
N MET A 45 3.49 11.20 -5.17
CA MET A 45 2.52 10.14 -5.43
C MET A 45 1.21 10.37 -4.68
N GLY A 46 0.09 9.99 -5.30
CA GLY A 46 -1.20 9.88 -4.64
C GLY A 46 -1.26 8.69 -3.68
N ASN A 47 -2.25 8.67 -2.79
CA ASN A 47 -2.33 7.67 -1.71
C ASN A 47 -2.34 6.22 -2.23
N ILE A 48 -3.06 5.94 -3.31
CA ILE A 48 -3.18 4.60 -3.90
C ILE A 48 -1.89 4.18 -4.62
N GLU A 49 -1.26 5.10 -5.33
CA GLU A 49 0.02 4.86 -6.02
C GLU A 49 1.10 4.54 -5.01
N PHE A 50 1.22 5.37 -3.96
CA PHE A 50 2.19 5.17 -2.89
C PHE A 50 1.91 3.89 -2.09
N PHE A 51 0.63 3.54 -1.88
CA PHE A 51 0.27 2.26 -1.26
C PHE A 51 0.68 1.08 -2.13
N THR A 52 0.37 1.14 -3.42
CA THR A 52 0.74 0.09 -4.37
C THR A 52 2.25 -0.06 -4.45
N LEU A 53 2.99 1.05 -4.46
CA LEU A 53 4.45 1.05 -4.41
C LEU A 53 4.98 0.34 -3.16
N THR A 54 4.47 0.70 -1.97
CA THR A 54 4.94 0.09 -0.73
C THR A 54 4.59 -1.40 -0.65
N VAL A 55 3.46 -1.83 -1.20
CA VAL A 55 3.13 -3.26 -1.34
C VAL A 55 4.12 -3.97 -2.26
N LEU A 56 4.42 -3.39 -3.42
CA LEU A 56 5.38 -3.97 -4.37
C LEU A 56 6.79 -4.02 -3.79
N LEU A 57 7.23 -2.99 -3.08
CA LEU A 57 8.51 -3.02 -2.36
C LEU A 57 8.55 -4.14 -1.32
N GLY A 58 7.49 -4.29 -0.53
CA GLY A 58 7.39 -5.37 0.45
C GLY A 58 7.48 -6.75 -0.21
N LYS A 59 6.80 -6.95 -1.33
CA LYS A 59 6.73 -8.23 -2.03
C LYS A 59 8.01 -8.54 -2.82
N CYS A 60 8.52 -7.59 -3.59
CA CYS A 60 9.57 -7.82 -4.58
C CYS A 60 10.98 -7.52 -4.06
N VAL A 61 11.14 -6.49 -3.23
CA VAL A 61 12.47 -6.08 -2.71
C VAL A 61 12.72 -6.69 -1.34
N VAL A 62 11.79 -6.48 -0.40
CA VAL A 62 11.94 -7.01 0.97
C VAL A 62 11.66 -8.51 1.01
N LYS A 63 10.74 -9.00 0.17
CA LYS A 63 10.34 -10.42 0.07
C LYS A 63 9.83 -10.99 1.41
N GLU A 64 9.27 -10.15 2.28
CA GLU A 64 8.75 -10.54 3.60
C GLU A 64 7.49 -9.75 3.97
N ARG A 65 6.55 -10.42 4.65
CA ARG A 65 5.37 -9.81 5.28
C ARG A 65 5.65 -9.46 6.73
N LYS A 66 5.34 -8.21 7.12
CA LYS A 66 5.45 -7.78 8.51
C LYS A 66 4.10 -7.87 9.20
N SER A 67 3.98 -8.72 10.22
CA SER A 67 2.77 -8.79 11.05
C SER A 67 2.54 -7.45 11.74
N VAL A 68 1.31 -6.95 11.68
CA VAL A 68 0.94 -5.64 12.23
C VAL A 68 -0.16 -5.82 13.28
N GLU A 69 0.12 -5.40 14.51
CA GLU A 69 -0.88 -5.25 15.57
C GLU A 69 -1.42 -3.81 15.51
N GLY A 70 -2.55 -3.60 14.83
CA GLY A 70 -3.19 -2.27 14.66
C GLY A 70 -2.91 -1.59 13.31
N GLY A 71 -3.51 -0.41 13.08
CA GLY A 71 -3.36 0.37 11.83
C GLY A 71 -4.30 -0.04 10.68
N VAL A 72 -4.93 -1.22 10.76
CA VAL A 72 -5.83 -1.79 9.75
C VAL A 72 -6.99 -0.85 9.39
N GLU A 73 -7.58 -0.14 10.35
CA GLU A 73 -8.71 0.77 10.13
C GLU A 73 -8.36 1.99 9.25
N GLN A 74 -7.11 2.46 9.28
CA GLN A 74 -6.68 3.62 8.48
C GLN A 74 -6.52 3.23 7.00
N PHE A 75 -5.99 2.02 6.74
CA PHE A 75 -5.96 1.43 5.39
C PHE A 75 -7.36 1.09 4.86
N PHE A 76 -8.30 0.76 5.75
CA PHE A 76 -9.71 0.60 5.39
C PHE A 76 -10.28 1.87 4.75
N LYS A 77 -9.97 3.06 5.28
CA LYS A 77 -10.44 4.33 4.69
C LYS A 77 -9.87 4.57 3.29
N LEU A 78 -8.58 4.25 3.08
CA LEU A 78 -7.91 4.40 1.77
C LEU A 78 -8.49 3.50 0.68
N THR A 79 -8.88 2.28 1.04
CA THR A 79 -9.28 1.25 0.07
C THR A 79 -10.80 1.14 -0.13
N LYS A 80 -11.63 1.55 0.84
CA LYS A 80 -13.09 1.39 0.81
C LYS A 80 -13.75 1.97 -0.45
N ASN A 81 -13.27 3.12 -0.94
CA ASN A 81 -13.86 3.80 -2.10
C ASN A 81 -13.28 3.35 -3.46
N ASN A 82 -12.19 2.58 -3.48
CA ASN A 82 -11.47 2.20 -4.70
C ASN A 82 -11.58 0.70 -5.04
N THR A 83 -12.24 -0.09 -4.18
CA THR A 83 -12.38 -1.55 -4.29
C THR A 83 -12.91 -2.09 -5.63
N ARG A 84 -13.73 -1.30 -6.33
CA ARG A 84 -14.37 -1.70 -7.59
C ARG A 84 -13.63 -1.26 -8.85
N LYS A 85 -12.58 -0.44 -8.74
CA LYS A 85 -11.90 0.13 -9.92
C LYS A 85 -10.75 -0.76 -10.40
N ASP A 86 -10.47 -0.67 -11.71
CA ASP A 86 -9.29 -1.24 -12.37
C ASP A 86 -7.97 -0.79 -11.71
N GLU A 87 -8.01 0.34 -10.99
CA GLU A 87 -6.92 0.91 -10.17
C GLU A 87 -6.33 -0.09 -9.15
N MET A 88 -7.05 -1.15 -8.76
CA MET A 88 -6.58 -2.15 -7.79
C MET A 88 -6.07 -3.46 -8.41
N THR A 89 -5.92 -3.52 -9.74
CA THR A 89 -5.52 -4.75 -10.45
C THR A 89 -4.17 -5.28 -9.97
N ILE A 90 -3.18 -4.41 -9.79
CA ILE A 90 -1.84 -4.80 -9.31
C ILE A 90 -1.93 -5.42 -7.91
N LEU A 91 -2.64 -4.78 -6.98
CA LEU A 91 -2.81 -5.30 -5.62
C LEU A 91 -3.54 -6.65 -5.62
N LYS A 92 -4.60 -6.79 -6.42
CA LYS A 92 -5.30 -8.07 -6.59
C LYS A 92 -4.35 -9.15 -7.11
N ALA A 93 -3.51 -8.84 -8.10
CA ALA A 93 -2.52 -9.77 -8.62
C ALA A 93 -1.51 -10.20 -7.55
N VAL A 94 -1.00 -9.26 -6.73
CA VAL A 94 -0.11 -9.57 -5.60
C VAL A 94 -0.76 -10.53 -4.61
N ALA A 95 -2.05 -10.35 -4.30
CA ALA A 95 -2.74 -11.25 -3.38
C ALA A 95 -2.96 -12.64 -3.99
N VAL A 96 -3.29 -12.74 -5.28
CA VAL A 96 -3.46 -14.02 -5.98
C VAL A 96 -2.14 -14.78 -6.04
N ASP A 97 -1.05 -14.09 -6.37
CA ASP A 97 0.31 -14.63 -6.39
C ASP A 97 0.71 -15.17 -5.01
N GLU A 98 0.53 -14.35 -3.95
CA GLU A 98 0.94 -14.71 -2.59
C GLU A 98 0.32 -16.01 -2.08
N VAL A 99 -0.93 -16.29 -2.43
CA VAL A 99 -1.63 -17.50 -1.97
C VAL A 99 -1.75 -18.56 -3.04
N ASN A 100 -1.24 -18.29 -4.25
CA ASN A 100 -1.38 -19.12 -5.44
C ASN A 100 -2.82 -19.62 -5.67
N ASN A 101 -3.81 -18.74 -5.47
CA ASN A 101 -5.23 -19.10 -5.54
C ASN A 101 -6.13 -17.90 -5.92
N PRO A 102 -6.75 -17.89 -7.10
CA PRO A 102 -7.61 -16.79 -7.53
C PRO A 102 -8.89 -16.64 -6.69
N PHE A 103 -9.29 -17.65 -5.90
CA PHE A 103 -10.45 -17.54 -5.02
C PHE A 103 -10.26 -16.53 -3.88
N ILE A 104 -9.01 -16.10 -3.60
CA ILE A 104 -8.72 -15.02 -2.65
C ILE A 104 -9.43 -13.70 -3.04
N LEU A 105 -9.73 -13.51 -4.33
CA LEU A 105 -10.47 -12.35 -4.81
C LEU A 105 -11.88 -12.23 -4.20
N LYS A 106 -12.43 -13.32 -3.67
CA LYS A 106 -13.71 -13.35 -2.95
C LYS A 106 -13.57 -13.02 -1.46
N ASP A 107 -12.36 -13.13 -0.90
CA ASP A 107 -12.05 -12.81 0.49
C ASP A 107 -11.30 -11.49 0.59
N TYR A 108 -12.07 -10.40 0.65
CA TYR A 108 -11.53 -9.07 0.76
C TYR A 108 -10.78 -8.82 2.07
N HIS A 109 -11.06 -9.57 3.14
CA HIS A 109 -10.32 -9.44 4.40
C HIS A 109 -8.93 -10.07 4.28
N ALA A 110 -8.84 -11.27 3.73
CA ALA A 110 -7.58 -11.95 3.51
C ALA A 110 -6.67 -11.20 2.52
N MET A 111 -7.20 -10.72 1.39
CA MET A 111 -6.44 -9.87 0.46
C MET A 111 -5.86 -8.62 1.14
N ARG A 112 -6.69 -7.92 1.91
CA ARG A 112 -6.26 -6.71 2.61
C ARG A 112 -5.16 -6.97 3.62
N LYS A 113 -5.23 -8.09 4.34
CA LYS A 113 -4.19 -8.47 5.28
C LYS A 113 -2.85 -8.60 4.57
N ILE A 114 -2.82 -9.29 3.43
CA ILE A 114 -1.61 -9.43 2.59
C ILE A 114 -1.07 -8.05 2.18
N TRP A 115 -1.92 -7.17 1.65
CA TRP A 115 -1.49 -5.85 1.20
C TRP A 115 -0.95 -4.99 2.36
N ILE A 116 -1.59 -5.01 3.52
CA ILE A 116 -1.15 -4.23 4.67
C ILE A 116 0.21 -4.75 5.15
N GLU A 117 0.36 -6.06 5.34
CA GLU A 117 1.61 -6.65 5.83
C GLU A 117 2.80 -6.36 4.89
N TYR A 118 2.58 -6.39 3.57
CA TYR A 118 3.59 -6.00 2.59
C TYR A 118 3.84 -4.50 2.55
N SER A 119 2.79 -3.67 2.60
CA SER A 119 2.93 -2.21 2.62
C SER A 119 3.75 -1.74 3.81
N TYR A 120 3.58 -2.33 5.00
CA TYR A 120 4.41 -2.00 6.15
C TYR A 120 5.89 -2.37 5.94
N ALA A 121 6.17 -3.56 5.40
CA ALA A 121 7.53 -3.99 5.10
C ALA A 121 8.20 -3.06 4.09
N GLY A 122 7.51 -2.73 2.98
CA GLY A 122 8.03 -1.82 1.96
C GLY A 122 8.15 -0.38 2.43
N PHE A 123 7.25 0.10 3.28
CA PHE A 123 7.33 1.43 3.89
C PHE A 123 8.56 1.56 4.79
N ASP A 124 8.84 0.57 5.64
CA ASP A 124 10.03 0.57 6.49
C ASP A 124 11.31 0.63 5.65
N LYS A 125 11.36 -0.13 4.55
CA LYS A 125 12.50 -0.12 3.62
C LYS A 125 12.66 1.22 2.91
N LEU A 126 11.56 1.80 2.43
CA LEU A 126 11.58 3.10 1.79
C LEU A 126 12.04 4.20 2.76
N TYR A 127 11.62 4.11 4.02
CA TYR A 127 12.01 5.05 5.06
C TYR A 127 13.49 4.89 5.47
N GLU A 128 14.02 3.68 5.47
CA GLU A 128 15.46 3.42 5.61
C GLU A 128 16.25 4.16 4.53
N TRP A 129 15.87 3.98 3.25
CA TRP A 129 16.51 4.67 2.13
C TRP A 129 16.40 6.19 2.21
N TYR A 130 15.24 6.71 2.62
CA TYR A 130 15.07 8.15 2.80
C TYR A 130 16.04 8.75 3.83
N LYS A 131 16.41 7.99 4.87
CA LYS A 131 17.39 8.44 5.88
C LYS A 131 18.82 8.49 5.36
N GLU A 132 19.13 7.71 4.32
CA GLU A 132 20.46 7.71 3.69
C GLU A 132 20.65 8.98 2.85
N GLY A 133 19.58 9.50 2.24
CA GLY A 133 19.56 10.79 1.55
C GLY A 133 18.33 10.93 0.65
N SER A 134 17.66 12.09 0.68
CA SER A 134 16.45 12.32 -0.14
C SER A 134 16.72 12.29 -1.63
N ASP A 135 17.88 12.77 -2.06
CA ASP A 135 18.23 12.92 -3.47
C ASP A 135 18.54 11.57 -4.11
N GLU A 136 18.96 10.59 -3.30
CA GLU A 136 19.25 9.23 -3.73
C GLU A 136 18.01 8.31 -3.70
N LEU A 137 16.97 8.69 -2.95
CA LEU A 137 15.77 7.87 -2.76
C LEU A 137 15.11 7.48 -4.09
N LYS A 138 14.93 8.43 -5.02
CA LYS A 138 14.28 8.16 -6.30
C LYS A 138 15.11 7.25 -7.20
N ASN A 139 16.43 7.45 -7.21
CA ASN A 139 17.35 6.62 -8.00
C ASN A 139 17.36 5.19 -7.47
N LYS A 140 17.56 5.02 -6.15
CA LYS A 140 17.56 3.72 -5.50
C LYS A 140 16.24 2.98 -5.67
N LEU A 141 15.12 3.69 -5.51
CA LEU A 141 13.79 3.14 -5.76
C LEU A 141 13.65 2.64 -7.21
N SER A 142 14.11 3.42 -8.19
CA SER A 142 14.04 3.05 -9.60
C SER A 142 14.92 1.84 -9.91
N GLU A 143 16.16 1.82 -9.42
CA GLU A 143 17.12 0.73 -9.63
C GLU A 143 16.59 -0.60 -9.08
N GLU A 144 16.09 -0.59 -7.84
CA GLU A 144 15.58 -1.79 -7.16
C GLU A 144 14.31 -2.33 -7.85
N MET A 145 13.40 -1.45 -8.27
CA MET A 145 12.18 -1.86 -8.96
C MET A 145 12.45 -2.39 -10.38
N ILE A 146 13.40 -1.79 -11.11
CA ILE A 146 13.83 -2.30 -12.41
C ILE A 146 14.51 -3.66 -12.25
N SER A 147 15.43 -3.80 -11.29
CA SER A 147 16.09 -5.08 -11.00
C SER A 147 15.08 -6.18 -10.67
N CYS A 148 14.07 -5.86 -9.85
CA CYS A 148 12.98 -6.80 -9.57
C CYS A 148 12.19 -7.19 -10.83
N PHE A 149 11.92 -6.24 -11.72
CA PHE A 149 11.21 -6.54 -12.96
C PHE A 149 12.04 -7.44 -13.88
N ASP A 150 13.32 -7.15 -14.05
CA ASP A 150 14.24 -7.92 -14.89
C ASP A 150 14.46 -9.35 -14.36
N GLU A 151 14.57 -9.53 -13.04
CA GLU A 151 14.64 -10.86 -12.40
C GLU A 151 13.41 -11.72 -12.74
N ASN A 152 12.23 -11.11 -12.89
CA ASN A 152 10.98 -11.82 -13.17
C ASN A 152 10.64 -11.90 -14.67
N LEU A 153 11.45 -11.31 -15.56
CA LEU A 153 11.32 -11.46 -17.02
C LEU A 153 12.08 -12.69 -17.55
N VAL A 154 12.98 -13.26 -16.76
CA VAL A 154 13.77 -14.43 -17.13
C VAL A 154 13.03 -15.71 -16.70
N GLU A 155 11.91 -16.00 -17.36
CA GLU A 155 11.25 -17.33 -17.36
C GLU A 155 10.89 -17.77 -18.77
#